data_AF-A0A336K248-F1
#
_entry.id   AF-A0A336K248-F1
#
_cell.length_a   1.000
_cell.length_b   1.000
_cell.length_c   1.000
_cell.angle_alpha   90.00
_cell.angle_beta   90.00
_cell.angle_gamma   90.00
#
_symmetry.space_group_name_H-M   'P 1'
#
loop_
_entity.id
_entity.type
_entity.pdbx_description
1 polymer ?
#
loop_
_entity_poly.entity_id
_entity_poly.type
_entity_poly.pdbx_seq_one_letter_code
_entity_poly.pdbx_strand_id
1 'polypeptide(L)' 'MGGHGHPELISKNLPEGLRKKMEIFQAKNNLPVFLKGGPVDRVLFGTTVACCALGLLGVGKLVYELGFKKK' A
#
# COMPACT_ATOMS: atom_id res chain seq x y z
N MET A 1 -9.37 18.91 23.71
CA MET A 1 -10.45 17.92 23.92
C MET A 1 -10.17 16.76 22.97
N GLY A 2 -9.81 15.54 23.33
CA GLY A 2 -9.75 14.78 24.59
C GLY A 2 -9.99 13.31 24.19
N GLY A 3 -9.07 12.38 24.53
CA GLY A 3 -9.16 10.93 24.24
C GLY A 3 -9.35 10.60 22.74
N HIS A 4 -9.30 9.40 22.17
CA HIS A 4 -9.62 8.08 22.66
C HIS A 4 -9.02 7.05 21.68
N GLY A 5 -7.77 6.66 21.91
CA GLY A 5 -7.34 5.30 21.57
C GLY A 5 -8.24 4.33 22.33
N HIS A 6 -8.48 3.14 21.78
CA HIS A 6 -8.86 2.01 22.64
C HIS A 6 -7.57 1.25 22.95
N PRO A 7 -6.81 1.64 23.99
CA PRO A 7 -5.67 0.87 24.47
C PRO A 7 -6.08 -0.50 25.08
N GLU A 8 -7.37 -0.85 25.08
CA GLU A 8 -7.90 -2.05 25.74
C GLU A 8 -7.91 -3.33 24.89
N LEU A 9 -7.74 -3.27 23.57
CA LEU A 9 -7.84 -4.47 22.70
C LEU A 9 -6.51 -5.22 22.52
N ILE A 10 -5.38 -4.64 22.91
CA ILE A 10 -4.06 -5.27 22.79
C ILE A 10 -3.59 -5.71 24.17
N SER A 11 -3.59 -7.02 24.41
CA SER A 11 -3.19 -7.60 25.68
C SER A 11 -1.75 -7.22 26.06
N LYS A 12 -1.54 -6.88 27.33
CA LYS A 12 -0.21 -6.62 27.89
C LYS A 12 0.67 -7.88 27.93
N ASN A 13 0.08 -9.07 27.79
CA ASN A 13 0.77 -10.36 27.84
C ASN A 13 1.26 -10.83 26.46
N LEU A 14 1.34 -9.94 25.47
CA LEU A 14 1.84 -10.25 24.13
C LEU A 14 3.36 -10.05 24.04
N PRO A 15 4.08 -10.88 23.25
CA PRO A 15 5.46 -10.61 22.89
C PRO A 15 5.60 -9.23 22.26
N GLU A 16 6.66 -8.49 22.63
CA GLU A 16 6.79 -7.07 22.27
C GLU A 16 6.74 -6.81 20.76
N GLY A 17 7.34 -7.70 19.96
CA GLY A 17 7.31 -7.60 18.50
C GLY A 17 5.90 -7.67 17.94
N LEU A 18 5.06 -8.57 18.45
CA LEU A 18 3.68 -8.72 18.02
C LEU A 18 2.82 -7.54 18.48
N ARG A 19 2.98 -7.14 19.75
CA ARG A 19 2.29 -5.97 20.33
C ARG A 19 2.52 -4.73 19.48
N LYS A 20 3.78 -4.42 19.13
CA LYS A 20 4.14 -3.25 18.31
C LYS A 20 3.54 -3.31 16.91
N LYS A 21 3.48 -4.49 16.28
CA LYS A 21 2.84 -4.64 14.95
C LYS A 21 1.33 -4.43 15.04
N MET A 22 0.67 -4.98 16.06
CA MET A 22 -0.75 -4.76 16.29
C MET A 22 -1.06 -3.28 16.51
N GLU A 23 -0.25 -2.57 17.29
CA GLU A 23 -0.39 -1.11 17.49
C GLU A 23 -0.31 -0.33 16.16
N ILE A 24 0.64 -0.67 15.28
CA ILE A 24 0.82 -0.02 13.97
C ILE A 24 -0.39 -0.27 13.05
N PHE A 25 -0.82 -1.52 12.89
CA PHE A 25 -1.87 -1.88 11.93
C PHE A 25 -3.29 -1.57 12.44
N GLN A 26 -3.50 -1.57 13.76
CA GLN A 26 -4.77 -1.22 14.38
C GLN A 26 -4.87 0.27 14.76
N ALA A 27 -3.84 1.08 14.46
CA ALA A 27 -3.92 2.52 14.60
C ALA A 27 -5.17 3.06 13.86
N LYS A 28 -5.95 3.89 14.56
CA LYS A 28 -7.11 4.61 14.02
C LYS A 28 -6.61 5.74 13.13
N ASN A 29 -6.18 5.38 11.92
CA ASN A 29 -5.80 6.28 10.86
C ASN A 29 -6.66 5.97 9.62
N ASN A 30 -6.77 6.94 8.72
CA ASN A 30 -7.49 6.78 7.45
C ASN A 30 -6.60 6.13 6.37
N LEU A 31 -5.59 5.34 6.77
CA LEU A 31 -4.73 4.65 5.83
C LEU A 31 -5.30 3.26 5.52
N PRO A 32 -5.34 2.87 4.23
CA PRO A 32 -5.70 1.51 3.87
C PRO A 32 -4.63 0.53 4.36
N VAL A 33 -5.02 -0.72 4.60
CA VAL A 33 -4.17 -1.75 5.22
C VAL A 33 -2.80 -1.91 4.51
N PHE A 34 -2.78 -1.82 3.19
CA PHE A 34 -1.57 -1.97 2.37
C PHE A 34 -0.61 -0.77 2.42
N LEU A 35 -0.96 0.32 3.11
CA LEU A 35 -0.09 1.48 3.34
C LEU A 35 0.20 1.73 4.83
N LYS A 36 -0.32 0.89 5.73
CA LYS A 36 -0.17 1.08 7.18
C LYS A 36 1.22 0.71 7.71
N GLY A 37 2.00 -0.10 6.99
CA GLY A 37 3.36 -0.49 7.37
C GLY A 37 4.38 0.63 7.24
N GLY A 38 4.04 1.74 6.56
CA GLY A 38 4.79 2.99 6.59
C GLY A 38 5.33 3.43 5.22
N PRO A 39 6.43 4.19 5.18
CA PRO A 39 6.97 4.76 3.93
C PRO A 39 7.39 3.71 2.89
N VAL A 40 7.86 2.55 3.33
CA VAL A 40 8.29 1.46 2.44
C VAL A 40 7.12 0.94 1.61
N ASP A 41 5.94 0.77 2.23
CA ASP A 41 4.72 0.35 1.54
C ASP A 41 4.33 1.32 0.43
N ARG A 42 4.49 2.64 0.66
CA ARG A 42 4.18 3.68 -0.32
C ARG A 42 5.12 3.62 -1.53
N VAL A 43 6.41 3.42 -1.28
CA VAL A 43 7.41 3.27 -2.36
C VAL A 43 7.10 2.01 -3.16
N LEU A 44 6.86 0.88 -2.50
CA LEU A 44 6.57 -0.39 -3.16
C LEU A 44 5.27 -0.34 -3.99
N PHE A 45 4.22 0.27 -3.43
CA PHE A 45 2.97 0.44 -4.17
C PHE A 45 3.16 1.39 -5.37
N GLY A 46 3.84 2.51 -5.17
CA GLY A 46 4.10 3.50 -6.23
C GLY A 46 4.91 2.92 -7.39
N THR A 47 5.98 2.16 -7.10
CA THR A 47 6.79 1.51 -8.14
C THR A 47 5.99 0.44 -8.87
N THR A 48 5.18 -0.34 -8.16
CA THR A 48 4.29 -1.34 -8.77
C THR A 48 3.32 -0.71 -9.75
N VAL A 49 2.63 0.37 -9.34
CA VAL A 49 1.70 1.11 -10.21
C VAL A 49 2.42 1.69 -11.42
N ALA A 50 3.62 2.24 -11.24
CA ALA A 50 4.42 2.78 -12.33
C ALA A 50 4.78 1.69 -13.37
N CYS A 51 5.24 0.52 -12.91
CA CYS A 51 5.54 -0.60 -13.79
C CYS A 51 4.30 -1.07 -14.57
N CYS A 52 3.15 -1.19 -13.90
CA CYS A 52 1.89 -1.56 -14.56
C CYS A 52 1.48 -0.53 -15.62
N ALA A 53 1.57 0.77 -15.31
CA ALA A 53 1.23 1.83 -16.25
C ALA A 53 2.14 1.82 -17.48
N LEU A 54 3.46 1.69 -17.28
CA LEU A 54 4.43 1.56 -18.37
C LEU A 54 4.17 0.31 -19.23
N GLY A 55 3.83 -0.82 -18.59
CA GLY A 55 3.44 -2.04 -19.29
C GLY A 55 2.20 -1.85 -20.17
N LEU A 56 1.15 -1.22 -19.65
CA LEU A 56 -0.08 -0.94 -20.40
C LEU A 56 0.18 0.01 -21.58
N LEU A 57 1.00 1.05 -21.40
CA LEU A 57 1.42 1.93 -22.50
C LEU A 57 2.21 1.17 -23.56
N GLY A 58 3.10 0.27 -23.15
CA GLY A 58 3.85 -0.60 -24.05
C GLY A 58 2.94 -1.51 -24.89
N VAL A 59 1.95 -2.15 -24.26
CA VAL A 59 0.95 -2.97 -24.97
C VAL A 59 0.12 -2.10 -25.91
N GLY A 60 -0.34 -0.93 -25.47
CA GLY A 60 -1.10 0.00 -26.32
C GLY A 60 -0.31 0.43 -27.55
N LYS A 61 0.98 0.76 -27.40
CA LYS A 61 1.88 1.07 -28.51
C LYS A 61 2.03 -0.13 -29.46
N LEU A 62 2.24 -1.33 -28.91
CA LEU A 62 2.39 -2.55 -29.71
C LEU A 62 1.14 -2.82 -30.55
N VAL A 63 -0.04 -2.78 -29.93
CA VAL A 63 -1.32 -2.97 -30.62
C VAL A 63 -1.53 -1.92 -31.70
N TYR A 64 -1.18 -0.66 -31.44
CA TYR A 64 -1.28 0.41 -32.44
C TYR A 64 -0.34 0.18 -33.63
N GLU A 65 0.92 -0.19 -33.39
CA GLU A 65 1.90 -0.43 -34.44
C GLU A 65 1.58 -1.66 -35.30
N LEU A 66 0.98 -2.69 -34.70
CA LEU A 66 0.54 -3.89 -35.43
C LEU A 66 -0.81 -3.72 -36.12
N GLY A 67 -1.72 -2.94 -35.54
CA GLY A 67 -3.07 -2.72 -36.05
C GLY A 67 -3.16 -1.69 -37.17
N PHE A 68 -2.25 -0.71 -37.19
CA PHE A 68 -2.26 0.35 -38.20
C PHE A 68 -0.97 0.34 -39.01
N LYS A 69 -1.13 0.35 -40.34
CA LYS A 69 -0.01 0.48 -41.27
C LYS A 69 0.72 1.80 -41.01
N LYS A 70 1.99 1.72 -40.59
CA LYS A 70 2.88 2.89 -40.58
C LYS A 70 2.95 3.46 -41.99
N LYS A 71 2.79 4.78 -42.09
CA LYS A 71 2.85 5.51 -43.35
C LYS A 71 4.26 5.44 -43.96
#